data_AF-A0AAP0KBK1-F1
#
_entry.id   AF-A0AAP0KBK1-F1
#
_cell.length_a   1.000
_cell.length_b   1.000
_cell.length_c   1.000
_cell.angle_alpha   90.00
_cell.angle_beta   90.00
_cell.angle_gamma   90.00
#
_symmetry.space_group_name_H-M   'P 1'
#
loop_
_entity.id
_entity.type
_entity.pdbx_description
1 polymer ?
#
loop_
_entity_poly.entity_id
_entity_poly.type
_entity_poly.pdbx_seq_one_letter_code
_entity_poly.pdbx_strand_id
1 'polypeptide(L)'
;MDHTENIRQILHRLQAALDRQKKYANMYHNDLSYEEGDLVYLKVFPWKSHQRFDIKGKLTPRFIGLFKIEGCVGRAAYMLELLLQ
;
A
#
# COMPACT_ATOMS: atom_id res chain seq x y z
N MET A 1 10.35 -48.37 -1.83
CA MET A 1 11.13 -47.21 -1.34
C MET A 1 11.09 -46.14 -2.40
N ASP A 2 10.08 -45.27 -2.37
CA ASP A 2 9.93 -44.21 -3.38
C ASP A 2 8.99 -43.09 -2.89
N HIS A 3 8.10 -43.41 -1.95
CA HIS A 3 7.12 -42.46 -1.43
C HIS A 3 7.75 -41.23 -0.74
N THR A 4 8.84 -41.43 0.01
CA THR A 4 9.57 -40.34 0.66
C THR A 4 10.23 -39.39 -0.33
N GLU A 5 10.67 -39.90 -1.48
CA GLU A 5 11.30 -39.09 -2.52
C GLU A 5 10.27 -38.25 -3.28
N ASN A 6 9.12 -38.86 -3.57
CA ASN A 6 7.97 -38.15 -4.14
C ASN A 6 7.48 -37.02 -3.21
N ILE A 7 7.41 -37.26 -1.89
CA ILE A 7 7.05 -36.23 -0.91
C ILE A 7 8.06 -35.08 -0.93
N ARG A 8 9.37 -35.38 -0.93
CA ARG A 8 10.42 -34.34 -1.02
C ARG A 8 10.29 -33.50 -2.28
N GLN A 9 10.00 -34.13 -3.41
CA GLN A 9 9.86 -33.42 -4.67
C GLN A 9 8.63 -32.51 -4.71
N ILE A 10 7.52 -32.94 -4.10
CA ILE A 10 6.31 -32.11 -3.95
C ILE A 10 6.61 -30.90 -3.07
N LEU A 11 7.28 -31.08 -1.93
CA LEU A 11 7.65 -29.98 -1.03
C LEU A 11 8.59 -28.98 -1.72
N HIS A 12 9.58 -29.46 -2.47
CA HIS A 12 10.49 -28.60 -3.21
C HIS A 12 9.75 -27.76 -4.26
N ARG A 13 8.80 -28.37 -5.00
CA ARG A 13 7.98 -27.65 -5.99
C ARG A 13 7.05 -26.63 -5.33
N LEU A 14 6.48 -26.96 -4.18
CA LEU A 14 5.64 -26.06 -3.41
C LEU A 14 6.45 -24.85 -2.93
N GLN A 15 7.64 -25.07 -2.38
CA GLN A 15 8.54 -24.00 -1.95
C GLN A 15 8.91 -23.08 -3.12
N ALA A 16 9.31 -23.66 -4.25
CA ALA A 16 9.63 -22.88 -5.45
C ALA A 16 8.44 -22.05 -5.96
N ALA A 17 7.21 -22.55 -5.81
CA ALA A 17 6.00 -21.81 -6.16
C ALA A 17 5.75 -20.63 -5.20
N LEU A 18 5.90 -20.84 -3.90
CA LEU A 18 5.79 -19.79 -2.88
C LEU A 18 6.84 -18.70 -3.07
N ASP A 19 8.09 -19.09 -3.35
CA ASP A 19 9.19 -18.14 -3.58
C ASP A 19 8.93 -17.27 -4.81
N ARG A 20 8.36 -17.85 -5.88
CA ARG A 20 7.92 -17.08 -7.07
C ARG A 20 6.83 -16.08 -6.72
N GLN A 21 5.82 -16.49 -5.95
CA GLN A 21 4.75 -15.58 -5.51
C GLN A 21 5.30 -14.43 -4.67
N LYS A 22 6.18 -14.73 -3.71
CA LYS A 22 6.82 -13.71 -2.87
C LYS A 22 7.66 -12.74 -3.68
N LYS A 23 8.42 -13.25 -4.67
CA LYS A 23 9.19 -12.41 -5.59
C LYS A 23 8.28 -11.48 -6.38
N TYR A 24 7.17 -11.98 -6.95
CA TYR A 24 6.23 -11.14 -7.69
C TYR A 24 5.53 -10.10 -6.81
N ALA A 25 5.14 -10.46 -5.59
CA ALA A 25 4.53 -9.53 -4.65
C ALA A 25 5.52 -8.42 -4.25
N ASN A 26 6.77 -8.78 -3.94
CA ASN A 26 7.78 -7.81 -3.50
C ASN A 26 8.34 -6.95 -4.65
N MET A 27 8.38 -7.45 -5.89
CA MET A 27 8.99 -6.72 -7.02
C MET A 27 8.30 -5.39 -7.33
N TYR A 28 7.02 -5.25 -6.97
CA TYR A 28 6.25 -4.01 -7.13
C TYR A 28 5.94 -3.31 -5.80
N HIS A 29 6.43 -3.85 -4.68
CA HIS A 29 6.34 -3.20 -3.38
C HIS A 29 7.51 -2.22 -3.26
N ASN A 30 7.26 -0.95 -3.57
CA ASN A 30 8.20 0.10 -3.20
C ASN A 30 8.12 0.32 -1.70
N ASP A 31 9.25 0.23 -1.00
CA ASP A 31 9.39 0.69 0.38
C ASP A 31 9.35 2.22 0.41
N LEU A 32 8.16 2.76 0.13
CA LEU A 32 7.89 4.19 0.09
C LEU A 32 7.94 4.71 1.54
N SER A 33 9.12 5.18 1.91
CA SER A 33 9.40 5.79 3.20
C SER A 33 9.37 7.29 3.02
N TYR A 34 8.68 7.99 3.90
CA TYR A 34 8.62 9.44 3.92
C TYR A 34 9.25 9.95 5.20
N GLU A 35 9.86 11.13 5.12
CA GLU A 35 10.48 11.78 6.29
C GLU A 35 9.59 12.92 6.81
N GLU A 36 9.86 13.35 8.03
CA GLU A 36 9.19 14.53 8.60
C GLU A 36 9.48 15.77 7.73
N GLY A 37 8.41 16.46 7.33
CA GLY A 37 8.48 17.62 6.45
C GLY A 37 8.24 17.35 4.97
N ASP A 38 8.17 16.09 4.54
CA ASP A 38 7.78 15.76 3.16
C ASP A 38 6.32 16.13 2.89
N LEU A 39 6.06 16.53 1.64
CA LEU A 39 4.73 16.86 1.16
C LEU A 39 4.14 15.68 0.38
N VAL A 40 3.01 15.16 0.84
CA VAL A 40 2.35 13.98 0.27
C VAL A 40 0.90 14.26 -0.11
N TYR A 41 0.44 13.56 -1.15
CA TYR A 41 -0.96 13.61 -1.56
C TYR A 41 -1.80 12.61 -0.76
N LEU A 42 -2.91 13.07 -0.18
CA LEU A 42 -3.84 12.19 0.53
C LEU A 42 -4.76 11.48 -0.47
N LYS A 43 -4.64 10.15 -0.56
CA LYS A 43 -5.57 9.35 -1.36
C LYS A 43 -6.92 9.25 -0.65
N VAL A 44 -7.99 9.59 -1.36
CA VAL A 44 -9.35 9.49 -0.84
C VAL A 44 -10.14 8.37 -1.49
N PHE A 45 -10.87 7.63 -0.68
CA PHE A 45 -11.86 6.68 -1.16
C PHE A 45 -13.22 7.36 -1.29
N PRO A 46 -13.97 7.09 -2.37
CA PRO A 46 -15.34 7.56 -2.55
C PRO A 46 -16.29 6.71 -1.68
N TRP A 47 -16.07 6.68 -0.37
CA TRP A 47 -16.90 5.94 0.56
C TRP A 47 -17.89 6.87 1.25
N LYS A 48 -19.12 6.81 0.73
CA LYS A 48 -20.36 7.43 1.22
C LYS A 48 -20.42 8.95 1.05
N SER A 49 -21.45 9.34 0.29
CA SER A 49 -22.09 10.66 0.15
C SER A 49 -21.95 11.62 1.35
N HIS A 50 -20.75 12.11 1.62
CA HIS A 50 -20.52 13.28 2.45
C HIS A 50 -20.02 14.35 1.49
N GLN A 51 -20.95 15.22 1.16
CA GLN A 51 -20.76 16.51 0.52
C GLN A 51 -19.56 17.25 1.13
N ARG A 52 -18.37 17.11 0.56
CA ARG A 52 -17.15 17.76 1.11
C ARG A 52 -16.18 18.35 0.09
N PHE A 53 -16.32 18.04 -1.20
CA PHE A 53 -15.57 18.71 -2.25
C PHE A 53 -16.55 19.10 -3.36
N ASP A 54 -16.57 20.38 -3.73
CA ASP A 54 -17.56 21.00 -4.63
C ASP A 54 -17.50 20.52 -6.10
N ILE A 55 -16.84 19.38 -6.35
CA ILE A 55 -16.62 18.82 -7.67
C ILE A 55 -17.61 17.68 -7.88
N LYS A 56 -18.83 18.02 -8.33
CA LYS A 56 -19.84 17.05 -8.77
C LYS A 56 -19.53 16.58 -10.20
N GLY A 57 -19.07 15.33 -10.36
CA GLY A 57 -18.93 14.69 -11.66
C GLY A 57 -18.23 13.33 -11.64
N LYS A 58 -18.24 12.61 -12.77
CA LYS A 58 -17.56 11.30 -12.97
C LYS A 58 -16.05 11.34 -12.66
N LEU A 59 -15.45 12.54 -12.70
CA LEU A 59 -14.04 12.81 -12.42
C LEU A 59 -13.86 13.35 -10.99
N THR A 60 -14.27 12.59 -9.98
CA THR A 60 -13.91 12.94 -8.61
C THR A 60 -12.40 12.75 -8.40
N PRO A 61 -11.72 13.69 -7.72
CA PRO A 61 -10.28 13.59 -7.50
C PRO A 61 -9.99 12.37 -6.59
N ARG A 62 -9.04 11.53 -7.03
CA ARG A 62 -8.58 10.36 -6.26
C ARG A 62 -7.59 10.73 -5.16
N PHE A 63 -6.99 11.91 -5.27
CA PHE A 63 -5.96 12.44 -4.39
C PHE A 63 -6.28 13.91 -4.06
N ILE A 64 -6.04 14.32 -2.82
CA ILE A 64 -6.30 15.67 -2.31
C ILE A 64 -5.01 16.26 -1.77
N GLY A 65 -4.76 17.52 -2.13
CA GLY A 65 -3.82 18.44 -1.48
C GLY A 65 -2.38 17.95 -1.42
N LEU A 66 -1.46 18.83 -1.04
CA LEU A 66 -0.18 18.41 -0.48
C LEU A 66 -0.27 18.63 1.02
N PHE A 67 -0.10 17.56 1.78
CA PHE A 67 -0.07 17.60 3.23
C PHE A 67 1.35 17.36 3.71
N LYS A 68 1.76 18.13 4.70
CA LYS A 68 3.06 17.95 5.34
C LYS A 68 2.98 16.82 6.36
N ILE A 69 3.95 15.92 6.32
CA ILE A 69 4.13 14.91 7.36
C ILE A 69 4.73 15.58 8.60
N GLU A 70 4.00 15.54 9.70
CA GLU A 70 4.42 16.11 10.98
C GLU A 70 5.22 15.11 11.82
N GLY A 71 4.95 13.81 11.66
CA GLY A 71 5.63 12.76 12.41
C GLY A 71 5.38 11.36 11.86
N CYS A 72 6.33 10.46 12.07
CA CYS A 72 6.22 9.05 11.72
C CYS A 72 5.70 8.24 12.93
N VAL A 73 4.47 7.72 12.83
CA VAL A 73 3.86 6.89 13.89
C VAL A 73 4.31 5.42 13.76
N GLY A 74 4.65 4.98 12.54
CA GLY A 74 5.23 3.66 12.27
C GLY A 74 5.70 3.53 10.81
N ARG A 75 6.24 2.35 10.44
CA ARG A 75 6.87 2.10 9.13
C ARG A 75 6.00 2.48 7.91
N ALA A 76 4.68 2.44 8.05
CA ALA A 76 3.73 2.80 6.98
C ALA A 76 2.61 3.75 7.47
N ALA A 77 2.79 4.39 8.63
CA ALA A 77 1.78 5.24 9.25
C ALA A 77 2.40 6.60 9.59
N TYR A 78 1.91 7.64 8.92
CA TYR A 78 2.41 9.01 9.03
C TYR A 78 1.31 9.92 9.58
N MET A 79 1.67 10.81 10.49
CA MET A 79 0.80 11.86 11.00
C MET A 79 0.88 13.06 10.05
N LEU A 80 -0.29 13.51 9.58
CA LEU A 80 -0.39 14.62 8.63
C LEU A 80 -0.98 15.83 9.34
N GLU A 81 -0.41 17.00 9.06
CA GLU A 81 -0.99 18.27 9.47
C GLU A 81 -2.19 18.59 8.57
N LEU A 82 -3.39 18.23 9.02
CA LEU A 82 -4.63 18.62 8.36
C LEU A 82 -5.02 20.01 8.86
N LEU A 83 -4.70 21.04 8.07
CA LEU A 83 -5.33 22.35 8.25
C LEU A 83 -6.84 22.17 7.99
N LEU A 84 -7.62 22.05 9.06
CA LEU A 84 -9.09 22.09 9.01
C LEU A 84 -9.49 23.41 8.34
N GLN A 85 -9.95 23.32 7.09
CA GLN A 85 -10.66 24.40 6.39
C GLN A 85 -12.16 24.16 6.47
#